data_AF-A0A7S2ZNM5-F1
#
_entry.id   AF-A0A7S2ZNM5-F1
#
_cell.length_a   1.000
_cell.length_b   1.000
_cell.length_c   1.000
_cell.angle_alpha   90.00
_cell.angle_beta   90.00
_cell.angle_gamma   90.00
#
_symmetry.space_group_name_H-M   'P 1'
#
loop_
_entity.id
_entity.type
_entity.pdbx_description
1 polymer ?
#
loop_
_entity_poly.entity_id
_entity_poly.type
_entity_poly.pdbx_seq_one_letter_code
_entity_poly.pdbx_strand_id
1 'polypeptide(L)'
;MKETGDDMVTLRKKASQKAASKAVPVAPSPPDASEGSAGEQSTGNGSVQEKTGDLKLRSVSSHARDLNGKSPSDPGPLPVKMNSDSGRGRDKSSYGSLNLNVDLRDAIRQLRKLARKNFRLALAPAIVSCVLFYFILTSIVIQPRVSREFVPGQTEIVAGQKDMKSLQQGTSLIAACKDEHGLLTVLRTWLKVNNVDEVVLVDWGSEEPFSKVLSKLTDTSGIVLVTVDDAGSFNVASAYNLAMHYASHDIVIRVDCDQVLEEDFVVSHPLAREPLFYAGSWTQARNSNELQLNDVLVVRQEYFWQTGGYDERIEVRGGEDEDLYTRLLAIPRMKR
;
A
#
# COMPACT_ATOMS: atom_id res chain seq x y z
N MET A 1 79.27 -14.48 0.70
CA MET A 1 79.24 -13.86 -0.64
C MET A 1 78.33 -12.64 -0.55
N LYS A 2 78.93 -11.45 -0.76
CA LYS A 2 78.40 -10.15 -1.24
C LYS A 2 76.93 -9.82 -0.94
N GLU A 3 76.66 -8.84 -0.06
CA GLU A 3 76.46 -7.39 -0.36
C GLU A 3 75.14 -7.18 -1.13
N THR A 4 74.21 -6.27 -0.83
CA THR A 4 74.08 -5.00 -0.07
C THR A 4 72.57 -4.66 -0.20
N GLY A 5 71.89 -3.84 0.59
CA GLY A 5 72.17 -2.91 1.67
C GLY A 5 70.86 -2.15 1.92
N ASP A 6 70.52 -1.96 3.19
CA ASP A 6 69.51 -1.02 3.69
C ASP A 6 69.80 0.41 3.23
N ASP A 7 68.76 1.25 3.12
CA ASP A 7 68.93 2.65 3.53
C ASP A 7 67.61 3.34 3.96
N MET A 8 67.68 3.81 5.22
CA MET A 8 67.10 4.99 5.86
C MET A 8 65.58 5.25 5.87
N VAL A 9 64.87 5.22 7.01
CA VAL A 9 65.03 6.00 8.27
C VAL A 9 64.73 7.51 8.12
N THR A 10 63.50 7.87 8.51
CA THR A 10 63.12 8.94 9.46
C THR A 10 63.49 10.39 9.15
N LEU A 11 62.51 11.32 9.24
CA LEU A 11 62.50 12.43 10.21
C LEU A 11 61.39 13.49 9.98
N ARG A 12 60.55 13.64 11.04
CA ARG A 12 60.10 14.89 11.71
C ARG A 12 59.40 16.00 10.89
N LYS A 13 58.13 16.31 11.19
CA LYS A 13 57.59 17.17 12.29
C LYS A 13 57.71 18.69 12.04
N LYS A 14 56.52 19.35 12.15
CA LYS A 14 56.24 20.77 12.50
C LYS A 14 56.56 21.80 11.39
N ALA A 15 55.82 22.89 11.18
CA ALA A 15 54.84 23.66 11.95
C ALA A 15 53.84 24.31 10.95
N SER A 16 52.53 24.40 11.22
CA SER A 16 51.83 25.44 12.00
C SER A 16 52.16 26.90 11.63
N GLN A 17 51.09 27.62 11.26
CA GLN A 17 50.91 29.09 11.22
C GLN A 17 51.66 29.89 10.16
N LYS A 18 50.92 30.56 9.25
CA LYS A 18 50.68 32.02 9.30
C LYS A 18 49.79 32.51 8.13
N ALA A 19 48.76 33.29 8.48
CA ALA A 19 48.12 34.38 7.72
C ALA A 19 47.41 34.05 6.40
N ALA A 20 46.43 34.81 5.92
CA ALA A 20 45.44 35.73 6.45
C ALA A 20 44.62 36.18 5.23
N SER A 21 43.33 36.46 5.43
CA SER A 21 42.52 37.45 4.70
C SER A 21 42.56 37.46 3.15
N LYS A 22 41.43 37.10 2.55
CA LYS A 22 40.81 37.98 1.55
C LYS A 22 39.30 37.76 1.49
N ALA A 23 38.58 38.76 2.00
CA ALA A 23 37.13 38.90 1.89
C ALA A 23 36.74 39.24 0.45
N VAL A 24 35.63 38.68 -0.01
CA VAL A 24 34.97 39.00 -1.28
C VAL A 24 33.84 40.01 -0.97
N PRO A 25 33.72 41.12 -1.70
CA PRO A 25 32.74 42.17 -1.40
C PRO A 25 31.33 41.80 -1.86
N VAL A 26 30.38 42.11 -0.98
CA VAL A 26 28.92 42.09 -1.17
C VAL A 26 28.50 43.26 -2.06
N ALA A 27 27.68 42.98 -3.07
CA ALA A 27 27.08 44.00 -3.94
C ALA A 27 25.89 44.70 -3.25
N PRO A 28 25.68 46.01 -3.47
CA PRO A 28 24.67 46.79 -2.78
C PRO A 28 23.26 46.60 -3.36
N SER A 29 22.27 46.51 -2.46
CA SER A 29 20.84 46.60 -2.75
C SER A 29 20.45 48.02 -3.21
N PRO A 30 19.49 48.16 -4.15
CA PRO A 30 18.93 49.46 -4.51
C PRO A 30 17.94 50.00 -3.46
N PRO A 31 17.73 51.34 -3.43
CA PRO A 31 17.05 52.03 -2.35
C PRO A 31 15.52 52.00 -2.42
N ASP A 32 14.91 52.10 -1.22
CA ASP A 32 13.52 52.39 -0.95
C ASP A 32 13.05 53.69 -1.61
N ALA A 33 11.87 53.65 -2.23
CA ALA A 33 11.12 54.82 -2.65
C ALA A 33 9.88 54.98 -1.76
N SER A 34 9.67 56.21 -1.31
CA SER A 34 8.66 56.72 -0.41
C SER A 34 7.24 56.81 -1.00
N GLU A 35 6.27 56.69 -0.10
CA GLU A 35 4.95 57.35 0.05
C GLU A 35 4.26 58.07 -1.14
N GLY A 36 2.97 57.77 -1.31
CA GLY A 36 2.03 58.54 -2.12
C GLY A 36 0.58 58.03 -2.16
N SER A 37 -0.22 58.40 -1.16
CA SER A 37 -1.64 58.84 -1.20
C SER A 37 -2.72 58.20 -2.11
N ALA A 38 -3.78 57.73 -1.42
CA ALA A 38 -5.23 57.89 -1.68
C ALA A 38 -5.95 57.22 -2.88
N GLY A 39 -7.01 56.48 -2.53
CA GLY A 39 -8.31 56.49 -3.22
C GLY A 39 -8.66 55.26 -4.07
N GLU A 40 -9.51 54.37 -3.54
CA GLU A 40 -10.86 54.07 -4.06
C GLU A 40 -11.38 52.69 -3.60
N GLN A 41 -12.64 52.70 -3.20
CA GLN A 41 -13.42 51.54 -2.80
C GLN A 41 -13.72 50.67 -4.05
N SER A 42 -13.58 49.36 -3.92
CA SER A 42 -14.37 48.42 -4.72
C SER A 42 -14.51 47.09 -4.00
N THR A 43 -15.75 46.77 -3.65
CA THR A 43 -16.23 45.50 -3.13
C THR A 43 -16.16 44.45 -4.23
N GLY A 44 -15.37 43.39 -4.03
CA GLY A 44 -15.30 42.25 -4.96
C GLY A 44 -15.13 40.94 -4.20
N ASN A 45 -16.16 40.09 -4.29
CA ASN A 45 -16.25 38.77 -3.69
C ASN A 45 -14.99 37.91 -3.91
N GLY A 46 -14.36 37.50 -2.82
CA GLY A 46 -13.31 36.48 -2.84
C GLY A 46 -13.91 35.10 -3.08
N SER A 47 -13.88 34.63 -4.33
CA SER A 47 -13.91 33.21 -4.63
C SER A 47 -12.54 32.63 -4.26
N VAL A 48 -12.49 31.84 -3.20
CA VAL A 48 -11.33 31.00 -2.87
C VAL A 48 -11.19 29.99 -4.01
N GLN A 49 -10.25 30.24 -4.93
CA GLN A 49 -9.77 29.20 -5.85
C GLN A 49 -8.93 28.23 -5.04
N GLU A 50 -9.50 27.06 -4.79
CA GLU A 50 -8.79 25.88 -4.35
C GLU A 50 -7.78 25.51 -5.46
N LYS A 51 -6.49 25.73 -5.19
CA LYS A 51 -5.42 25.30 -6.09
C LYS A 51 -5.30 23.78 -5.96
N THR A 52 -6.02 23.04 -6.80
CA THR A 52 -5.75 21.62 -7.03
C THR A 52 -4.39 21.50 -7.72
N GLY A 53 -3.37 21.05 -6.99
CA GLY A 53 -2.04 20.81 -7.54
C GLY A 53 -2.04 19.56 -8.41
N ASP A 54 -1.49 19.66 -9.61
CA ASP A 54 -1.35 18.54 -10.54
C ASP A 54 -0.31 17.53 -10.04
N LEU A 55 -0.71 16.26 -9.89
CA LEU A 55 0.23 15.16 -9.65
C LEU A 55 1.07 14.89 -10.92
N LYS A 56 2.39 15.08 -10.84
CA LYS A 56 3.34 14.81 -11.94
C LYS A 56 3.66 13.32 -12.07
N LEU A 57 2.73 12.56 -12.67
CA LEU A 57 2.80 11.11 -12.75
C LEU A 57 2.43 10.60 -14.13
N ARG A 58 3.02 9.47 -14.55
CA ARG A 58 2.61 8.75 -15.75
C ARG A 58 2.53 7.24 -15.46
N SER A 59 1.48 6.58 -15.93
CA SER A 59 1.40 5.12 -15.92
C SER A 59 2.11 4.54 -17.16
N VAL A 60 2.86 3.46 -16.97
CA VAL A 60 3.44 2.64 -18.05
C VAL A 60 2.56 1.43 -18.35
N SER A 61 1.25 1.64 -18.52
CA SER A 61 0.38 0.57 -19.01
C SER A 61 0.83 0.09 -20.41
N SER A 62 1.47 -1.07 -20.47
CA SER A 62 1.69 -1.83 -21.71
C SER A 62 0.67 -2.97 -21.92
N HIS A 63 -0.32 -3.15 -21.04
CA HIS A 63 -1.36 -4.15 -21.22
C HIS A 63 -2.71 -3.64 -20.71
N ALA A 64 -3.68 -3.51 -21.61
CA ALA A 64 -5.09 -3.57 -21.26
C ALA A 64 -5.32 -4.92 -20.54
N ARG A 65 -5.46 -4.90 -19.20
CA ARG A 65 -5.84 -6.10 -18.46
C ARG A 65 -7.32 -6.36 -18.70
N ASP A 66 -7.58 -7.58 -19.19
CA ASP A 66 -8.87 -8.14 -19.56
C ASP A 66 -9.88 -8.02 -18.40
N LEU A 67 -10.78 -7.04 -18.47
CA LEU A 67 -11.99 -7.00 -17.67
C LEU A 67 -13.00 -8.00 -18.25
N ASN A 68 -12.73 -9.30 -18.11
CA ASN A 68 -13.71 -10.33 -18.39
C ASN A 68 -14.60 -10.57 -17.16
N GLY A 69 -15.32 -9.52 -16.78
CA GLY A 69 -16.47 -9.57 -15.90
C GLY A 69 -17.66 -9.03 -16.69
N LYS A 70 -18.52 -9.92 -17.18
CA LYS A 70 -19.76 -9.61 -17.91
C LYS A 70 -20.51 -8.45 -17.27
N SER A 71 -20.57 -7.32 -17.98
CA SER A 71 -21.51 -6.24 -17.69
C SER A 71 -22.94 -6.67 -18.07
N PRO A 72 -23.95 -6.48 -17.20
CA PRO A 72 -25.34 -6.67 -17.58
C PRO A 72 -25.77 -5.50 -18.47
N SER A 73 -26.19 -5.82 -19.69
CA SER A 73 -26.75 -4.88 -20.64
C SER A 73 -28.08 -4.31 -20.15
N ASP A 74 -28.27 -3.03 -20.40
CA ASP A 74 -29.54 -2.29 -20.31
C ASP A 74 -30.73 -3.06 -20.91
N PRO A 75 -31.90 -3.08 -20.24
CA PRO A 75 -33.12 -3.56 -20.84
C PRO A 75 -33.76 -2.45 -21.70
N GLY A 76 -33.63 -2.57 -23.02
CA GLY A 76 -34.47 -1.86 -23.98
C GLY A 76 -35.95 -2.30 -23.91
N PRO A 77 -36.89 -1.48 -24.41
CA PRO A 77 -38.31 -1.58 -24.09
C PRO A 77 -39.00 -2.78 -24.75
N LEU A 78 -39.85 -3.44 -23.97
CA LEU A 78 -40.69 -4.57 -24.39
C LEU A 78 -41.72 -4.17 -25.45
N PRO A 79 -41.92 -4.96 -26.52
CA PRO A 79 -43.07 -4.82 -27.38
C PRO A 79 -44.28 -5.56 -26.78
N VAL A 80 -45.38 -4.82 -26.70
CA VAL A 80 -46.73 -5.33 -26.46
C VAL A 80 -47.14 -6.27 -27.60
N LYS A 81 -47.51 -7.51 -27.29
CA LYS A 81 -48.34 -8.35 -28.16
C LYS A 81 -49.60 -8.78 -27.43
N MET A 82 -50.72 -8.32 -27.96
CA MET A 82 -52.07 -8.82 -27.70
C MET A 82 -52.30 -10.17 -28.41
N ASN A 83 -53.39 -10.82 -27.97
CA ASN A 83 -54.09 -11.99 -28.50
C ASN A 83 -53.58 -13.35 -27.99
N SER A 84 -54.41 -14.36 -27.73
CA SER A 84 -55.86 -14.50 -27.57
C SER A 84 -56.09 -15.97 -27.23
N ASP A 85 -56.95 -16.23 -26.26
CA ASP A 85 -57.96 -17.31 -26.24
C ASP A 85 -57.59 -18.81 -26.15
N SER A 86 -58.47 -19.47 -25.39
CA SER A 86 -58.89 -20.88 -25.43
C SER A 86 -58.02 -22.00 -24.83
N GLY A 87 -58.65 -22.83 -23.98
CA GLY A 87 -58.22 -24.23 -23.77
C GLY A 87 -58.50 -24.86 -22.41
N ARG A 88 -59.64 -25.56 -22.29
CA ARG A 88 -60.05 -26.44 -21.17
C ARG A 88 -59.09 -27.61 -20.93
N GLY A 89 -59.04 -28.10 -19.69
CA GLY A 89 -58.67 -29.49 -19.40
C GLY A 89 -58.57 -29.79 -17.90
N ARG A 90 -59.67 -30.26 -17.29
CA ARG A 90 -59.64 -30.96 -15.99
C ARG A 90 -59.10 -32.37 -16.22
N ASP A 91 -58.29 -32.88 -15.31
CA ASP A 91 -58.48 -34.23 -14.81
C ASP A 91 -57.96 -34.42 -13.38
N LYS A 92 -58.77 -35.13 -12.60
CA LYS A 92 -58.52 -35.55 -11.22
C LYS A 92 -58.18 -37.03 -11.26
N SER A 93 -57.09 -37.45 -10.62
CA SER A 93 -56.90 -38.84 -10.22
C SER A 93 -56.34 -38.93 -8.81
N SER A 94 -57.14 -39.56 -7.97
CA SER A 94 -56.94 -39.87 -6.56
C SER A 94 -56.10 -41.14 -6.42
N TYR A 95 -55.06 -41.15 -5.58
CA TYR A 95 -54.46 -42.36 -5.02
C TYR A 95 -54.18 -42.17 -3.53
N GLY A 96 -54.66 -43.13 -2.73
CA GLY A 96 -54.71 -43.08 -1.28
C GLY A 96 -53.35 -43.22 -0.59
N SER A 97 -53.15 -42.46 0.49
CA SER A 97 -51.99 -42.57 1.37
C SER A 97 -52.26 -43.59 2.49
N LEU A 98 -51.45 -44.65 2.53
CA LEU A 98 -51.32 -45.53 3.69
C LEU A 98 -50.57 -44.79 4.82
N ASN A 99 -51.15 -44.80 6.01
CA ASN A 99 -50.59 -44.23 7.24
C ASN A 99 -49.39 -45.06 7.73
N LEU A 100 -48.17 -44.60 7.43
CA LEU A 100 -46.91 -45.16 7.96
C LEU A 100 -46.10 -44.14 8.79
N ASN A 101 -46.75 -43.06 9.27
CA ASN A 101 -46.05 -41.87 9.79
C ASN A 101 -46.12 -41.70 11.32
N VAL A 102 -46.78 -42.60 12.05
CA VAL A 102 -46.94 -42.47 13.51
C VAL A 102 -45.77 -43.12 14.26
N ASP A 103 -45.22 -44.22 13.76
CA ASP A 103 -44.23 -45.02 14.49
C ASP A 103 -42.81 -44.40 14.47
N LEU A 104 -42.39 -43.82 13.34
CA LEU A 104 -41.07 -43.20 13.20
C LEU A 104 -40.92 -41.93 14.06
N ARG A 105 -42.01 -41.17 14.23
CA ARG A 105 -41.99 -39.93 15.02
C ARG A 105 -41.86 -40.23 16.52
N ASP A 106 -42.39 -41.35 16.98
CA ASP A 106 -42.23 -41.80 18.37
C ASP A 106 -40.85 -42.43 18.61
N ALA A 107 -40.31 -43.18 17.64
CA ALA A 107 -38.94 -43.67 17.71
C ALA A 107 -37.90 -42.53 17.80
N ILE A 108 -38.05 -41.49 16.97
CA ILE A 108 -37.18 -40.30 17.01
C ILE A 108 -37.33 -39.54 18.34
N ARG A 109 -38.54 -39.49 18.92
CA ARG A 109 -38.79 -38.87 20.23
C ARG A 109 -38.12 -39.64 21.37
N GLN A 110 -38.16 -40.97 21.34
CA GLN A 110 -37.48 -41.80 22.34
C GLN A 110 -35.95 -41.70 22.24
N LEU A 111 -35.40 -41.73 21.02
CA LEU A 111 -33.97 -41.53 20.79
C LEU A 111 -33.47 -40.17 21.28
N ARG A 112 -34.24 -39.09 21.05
CA ARG A 112 -33.89 -37.75 21.58
C ARG A 112 -33.96 -37.64 23.11
N LYS A 113 -34.83 -38.42 23.77
CA LYS A 113 -34.89 -38.50 25.24
C LYS A 113 -33.70 -39.26 25.81
N LEU A 114 -33.28 -40.35 25.16
CA LEU A 114 -32.10 -41.13 25.56
C LEU A 114 -30.80 -40.34 25.34
N ALA A 115 -30.67 -39.65 24.21
CA ALA A 115 -29.52 -38.78 23.93
C ALA A 115 -29.39 -37.63 24.95
N ARG A 116 -30.50 -37.04 25.41
CA ARG A 116 -30.45 -35.96 26.42
C ARG A 116 -30.12 -36.42 27.83
N LYS A 117 -30.43 -37.67 28.20
CA LYS A 117 -30.15 -38.20 29.55
C LYS A 117 -28.69 -38.64 29.72
N ASN A 118 -28.05 -39.11 28.65
CA ASN A 118 -26.69 -39.68 28.74
C ASN A 118 -25.57 -38.74 28.25
N PHE A 119 -25.87 -37.60 27.61
CA PHE A 119 -24.84 -36.72 27.05
C PHE A 119 -24.29 -35.65 28.02
N ARG A 120 -24.73 -35.63 29.29
CA ARG A 120 -24.28 -34.61 30.27
C ARG A 120 -23.16 -35.05 31.22
N LEU A 121 -22.65 -36.28 31.13
CA LEU A 121 -21.46 -36.69 31.88
C LEU A 121 -20.49 -37.40 30.93
N ALA A 122 -19.26 -36.87 30.84
CA ALA A 122 -18.05 -37.48 30.28
C ALA A 122 -17.58 -37.16 28.85
N LEU A 123 -18.23 -36.29 28.05
CA LEU A 123 -17.70 -35.95 26.70
C LEU A 123 -17.27 -34.49 26.48
N ALA A 124 -17.55 -33.59 27.43
CA ALA A 124 -17.24 -32.17 27.28
C ALA A 124 -15.73 -31.83 27.32
N PRO A 125 -14.89 -32.40 28.21
CA PRO A 125 -13.49 -31.97 28.29
C PRO A 125 -12.61 -32.51 27.15
N ALA A 126 -12.89 -33.70 26.62
CA ALA A 126 -12.08 -34.30 25.54
C ALA A 126 -12.29 -33.60 24.19
N ILE A 127 -13.54 -33.22 23.87
CA ILE A 127 -13.83 -32.51 22.61
C ILE A 127 -13.27 -31.08 22.65
N VAL A 128 -13.39 -30.39 23.79
CA VAL A 128 -12.79 -29.05 23.96
C VAL A 128 -11.28 -29.12 23.86
N SER A 129 -10.64 -30.14 24.45
CA SER A 129 -9.19 -30.34 24.33
C SER A 129 -8.75 -30.65 22.89
N CYS A 130 -9.48 -31.49 22.15
CA CYS A 130 -9.14 -31.79 20.75
C CYS A 130 -9.34 -30.58 19.83
N VAL A 131 -10.39 -29.78 20.03
CA VAL A 131 -10.63 -28.55 19.25
C VAL A 131 -9.56 -27.51 19.56
N LEU A 132 -9.17 -27.33 20.84
CA LEU A 132 -8.07 -26.41 21.18
C LEU A 132 -6.74 -26.87 20.58
N PHE A 133 -6.43 -28.16 20.63
CA PHE A 133 -5.19 -28.71 20.09
C PHE A 133 -5.15 -28.63 18.55
N TYR A 134 -6.29 -28.83 17.88
CA TYR A 134 -6.42 -28.62 16.44
C TYR A 134 -6.22 -27.14 16.08
N PHE A 135 -6.84 -26.21 16.80
CA PHE A 135 -6.63 -24.77 16.58
C PHE A 135 -5.16 -24.36 16.79
N ILE A 136 -4.52 -24.83 17.87
CA ILE A 136 -3.09 -24.56 18.13
C ILE A 136 -2.21 -25.14 17.01
N LEU A 137 -2.47 -26.37 16.55
CA LEU A 137 -1.70 -26.98 15.47
C LEU A 137 -1.92 -26.29 14.11
N THR A 138 -3.14 -25.84 13.79
CA THR A 138 -3.39 -25.09 12.55
C THR A 138 -2.81 -23.68 12.60
N SER A 139 -2.75 -23.04 13.77
CA SER A 139 -2.15 -21.71 13.91
C SER A 139 -0.61 -21.71 13.84
N ILE A 140 0.03 -22.86 14.04
CA ILE A 140 1.50 -23.02 13.95
C ILE A 140 1.97 -23.28 12.50
N VAL A 141 1.08 -23.65 11.56
CA VAL A 141 1.48 -24.15 10.23
C VAL A 141 1.27 -23.17 9.06
N ILE A 142 0.68 -21.99 9.27
CA ILE A 142 0.55 -20.98 8.21
C ILE A 142 0.89 -19.60 8.75
N GLN A 143 2.13 -19.41 9.17
CA GLN A 143 2.70 -18.07 9.18
C GLN A 143 3.51 -17.97 7.87
N PRO A 144 3.22 -17.01 6.98
CA PRO A 144 4.03 -16.79 5.80
C PRO A 144 5.48 -16.64 6.27
N ARG A 145 6.34 -17.49 5.73
CA ARG A 145 7.75 -17.46 6.06
C ARG A 145 8.32 -16.24 5.38
N VAL A 146 9.04 -15.40 6.11
CA VAL A 146 9.88 -14.36 5.52
C VAL A 146 11.26 -15.00 5.38
N SER A 147 11.56 -15.62 4.24
CA SER A 147 12.86 -16.24 3.97
C SER A 147 13.89 -15.21 3.54
N ARG A 148 15.15 -15.57 3.82
CA ARG A 148 16.33 -14.75 3.62
C ARG A 148 17.05 -15.21 2.38
N GLU A 149 17.20 -14.35 1.39
CA GLU A 149 18.26 -14.50 0.39
C GLU A 149 19.32 -13.41 0.66
N PHE A 150 20.53 -13.84 1.02
CA PHE A 150 21.63 -12.95 1.36
C PHE A 150 22.21 -12.34 0.09
N VAL A 151 21.92 -11.07 -0.17
CA VAL A 151 22.66 -10.26 -1.14
C VAL A 151 23.78 -9.52 -0.37
N PRO A 152 25.07 -9.76 -0.66
CA PRO A 152 26.16 -9.07 0.02
C PRO A 152 26.08 -7.56 -0.23
N GLY A 153 25.95 -6.76 0.83
CA GLY A 153 26.06 -5.29 0.76
C GLY A 153 24.90 -4.47 1.32
N GLN A 154 23.82 -5.08 1.82
CA GLN A 154 22.71 -4.34 2.45
C GLN A 154 22.75 -4.35 3.98
N THR A 155 22.42 -3.21 4.59
CA THR A 155 22.27 -3.08 6.05
C THR A 155 20.97 -3.74 6.50
N GLU A 156 21.11 -4.70 7.41
CA GLU A 156 20.07 -5.56 7.95
C GLU A 156 19.05 -4.77 8.81
N ILE A 157 17.74 -4.91 8.56
CA ILE A 157 16.70 -4.61 9.57
C ILE A 157 15.79 -5.82 9.72
N VAL A 158 15.94 -6.48 10.87
CA VAL A 158 15.17 -7.64 11.32
C VAL A 158 13.76 -7.21 11.72
N ALA A 159 12.71 -7.89 11.23
CA ALA A 159 11.37 -7.83 11.81
C ALA A 159 11.35 -8.64 13.11
N GLY A 160 11.85 -8.02 14.17
CA GLY A 160 11.77 -8.50 15.54
C GLY A 160 11.70 -7.27 16.41
N GLN A 161 10.51 -7.00 16.95
CA GLN A 161 10.24 -5.96 17.94
C GLN A 161 11.01 -4.65 17.65
N LYS A 162 10.62 -3.96 16.56
CA LYS A 162 11.15 -2.63 16.24
C LYS A 162 10.70 -1.69 17.35
N ASP A 163 11.58 -1.46 18.33
CA ASP A 163 11.54 -0.27 19.19
C ASP A 163 11.22 0.90 18.28
N MET A 164 10.24 1.74 18.68
CA MET A 164 9.78 2.92 17.93
C MET A 164 10.99 3.64 17.32
N LYS A 165 11.32 3.29 16.08
CA LYS A 165 12.52 3.78 15.42
C LYS A 165 12.23 5.26 15.26
N SER A 166 13.05 6.11 15.87
CA SER A 166 12.98 7.54 15.60
C SER A 166 13.10 7.70 14.09
N LEU A 167 12.04 8.17 13.45
CA LEU A 167 12.03 8.34 12.00
C LEU A 167 13.13 9.29 11.61
N GLN A 168 13.80 8.97 10.51
CA GLN A 168 14.77 9.86 9.90
C GLN A 168 14.01 10.94 9.14
N GLN A 169 14.54 12.16 9.10
CA GLN A 169 13.99 13.17 8.23
C GLN A 169 14.34 12.80 6.78
N GLY A 170 13.34 12.73 5.90
CA GLY A 170 13.54 12.41 4.49
C GLY A 170 12.31 11.76 3.87
N THR A 171 12.49 11.07 2.74
CA THR A 171 11.40 10.47 1.98
C THR A 171 11.66 9.00 1.67
N SER A 172 10.74 8.13 2.11
CA SER A 172 10.65 6.75 1.65
C SER A 172 9.68 6.65 0.49
N LEU A 173 10.11 6.11 -0.65
CA LEU A 173 9.19 5.64 -1.67
C LEU A 173 8.85 4.18 -1.36
N ILE A 174 7.57 3.84 -1.33
CA ILE A 174 7.12 2.48 -1.06
C ILE A 174 6.30 1.93 -2.22
N ALA A 175 6.52 0.66 -2.53
CA ALA A 175 5.75 -0.09 -3.51
C ALA A 175 5.59 -1.54 -3.02
N ALA A 176 4.45 -2.16 -3.30
CA ALA A 176 4.16 -3.52 -2.89
C ALA A 176 3.42 -4.26 -4.00
N CYS A 177 3.97 -5.37 -4.49
CA CYS A 177 3.49 -6.01 -5.71
C CYS A 177 3.66 -7.52 -5.69
N LYS A 178 2.92 -8.18 -6.58
CA LYS A 178 3.04 -9.59 -6.90
C LYS A 178 3.04 -9.74 -8.41
N ASP A 179 4.01 -10.47 -8.94
CA ASP A 179 4.12 -10.84 -10.37
C ASP A 179 4.16 -9.63 -11.33
N GLU A 180 4.88 -8.55 -10.98
CA GLU A 180 4.93 -7.34 -11.81
C GLU A 180 6.07 -7.37 -12.85
N HIS A 181 5.70 -7.39 -14.13
CA HIS A 181 6.64 -7.48 -15.25
C HIS A 181 7.24 -6.11 -15.67
N GLY A 182 6.59 -4.99 -15.31
CA GLY A 182 7.07 -3.64 -15.58
C GLY A 182 8.12 -3.11 -14.60
N LEU A 183 8.41 -3.85 -13.53
CA LEU A 183 9.15 -3.37 -12.35
C LEU A 183 10.52 -2.77 -12.68
N LEU A 184 11.32 -3.39 -13.56
CA LEU A 184 12.65 -2.88 -13.91
C LEU A 184 12.59 -1.48 -14.56
N THR A 185 11.54 -1.22 -15.34
CA THR A 185 11.35 0.06 -16.01
C THR A 185 11.01 1.14 -14.99
N VAL A 186 10.07 0.89 -14.08
CA VAL A 186 9.67 1.89 -13.08
C VAL A 186 10.74 2.13 -12.02
N LEU A 187 11.47 1.10 -11.59
CA LEU A 187 12.56 1.25 -10.61
C LEU A 187 13.63 2.24 -11.10
N ARG A 188 13.95 2.21 -12.39
CA ARG A 188 14.89 3.17 -13.00
C ARG A 188 14.41 4.62 -12.94
N THR A 189 13.11 4.84 -12.85
CA THR A 189 12.52 6.18 -12.70
C THR A 189 12.54 6.59 -11.24
N TRP A 190 12.18 5.68 -10.33
CA TRP A 190 12.16 5.94 -8.89
C TRP A 190 13.55 6.29 -8.34
N LEU A 191 14.60 5.59 -8.79
CA LEU A 191 15.99 5.85 -8.40
C LEU A 191 16.54 7.19 -8.90
N LYS A 192 15.82 7.90 -9.78
CA LYS A 192 16.20 9.24 -10.26
C LYS A 192 15.38 10.35 -9.60
N VAL A 193 14.40 10.01 -8.78
CA VAL A 193 13.57 11.01 -8.11
C VAL A 193 14.41 11.74 -7.09
N ASN A 194 14.48 13.06 -7.23
CA ASN A 194 15.22 13.91 -6.31
C ASN A 194 14.55 13.91 -4.93
N ASN A 195 15.35 13.82 -3.87
CA ASN A 195 14.89 13.80 -2.47
C ASN A 195 14.06 12.57 -2.10
N VAL A 196 14.28 11.44 -2.77
CA VAL A 196 13.92 10.10 -2.28
C VAL A 196 15.18 9.46 -1.69
N ASP A 197 15.14 9.15 -0.39
CA ASP A 197 16.28 8.65 0.36
C ASP A 197 16.33 7.11 0.36
N GLU A 198 15.17 6.47 0.22
CA GLU A 198 15.06 5.02 0.07
C GLU A 198 13.84 4.60 -0.76
N VAL A 199 13.91 3.40 -1.33
CA VAL A 199 12.82 2.68 -1.98
C VAL A 199 12.57 1.40 -1.18
N VAL A 200 11.43 1.29 -0.50
CA VAL A 200 10.98 0.03 0.11
C VAL A 200 10.10 -0.71 -0.89
N LEU A 201 10.58 -1.86 -1.33
CA LEU A 201 9.90 -2.70 -2.29
C LEU A 201 9.47 -4.00 -1.62
N VAL A 202 8.16 -4.23 -1.53
CA VAL A 202 7.60 -5.49 -1.05
C VAL A 202 7.28 -6.39 -2.23
N ASP A 203 7.91 -7.56 -2.26
CA ASP A 203 7.58 -8.68 -3.14
C ASP A 203 6.65 -9.66 -2.38
N TRP A 204 5.38 -9.68 -2.75
CA TRP A 204 4.34 -10.49 -2.10
C TRP A 204 4.24 -11.90 -2.71
N GLY A 205 5.37 -12.60 -2.72
CA GLY A 205 5.46 -13.98 -3.19
C GLY A 205 5.28 -14.12 -4.70
N SER A 206 5.96 -13.28 -5.48
CA SER A 206 6.00 -13.39 -6.94
C SER A 206 6.63 -14.72 -7.39
N GLU A 207 6.16 -15.26 -8.52
CA GLU A 207 6.72 -16.46 -9.15
C GLU A 207 8.17 -16.23 -9.59
N GLU A 208 8.46 -15.05 -10.16
CA GLU A 208 9.83 -14.58 -10.36
C GLU A 208 10.20 -13.60 -9.23
N PRO A 209 11.11 -13.99 -8.31
CA PRO A 209 11.48 -13.12 -7.20
C PRO A 209 12.08 -11.80 -7.68
N PHE A 210 11.72 -10.71 -7.04
CA PHE A 210 12.23 -9.39 -7.40
C PHE A 210 13.75 -9.25 -7.21
N SER A 211 14.40 -10.11 -6.42
CA SER A 211 15.87 -10.20 -6.34
C SER A 211 16.51 -10.42 -7.72
N LYS A 212 15.87 -11.19 -8.62
CA LYS A 212 16.32 -11.38 -10.00
C LYS A 212 16.17 -10.11 -10.84
N VAL A 213 15.12 -9.33 -10.60
CA VAL A 213 14.91 -8.03 -11.27
C VAL A 213 15.98 -7.03 -10.82
N LEU A 214 16.23 -6.95 -9.51
CA LEU A 214 17.24 -6.05 -8.92
C LEU A 214 18.66 -6.38 -9.39
N SER A 215 18.99 -7.64 -9.65
CA SER A 215 20.31 -8.01 -10.19
C SER A 215 20.62 -7.41 -11.58
N LYS A 216 19.61 -6.88 -12.27
CA LYS A 216 19.74 -6.19 -13.57
C LYS A 216 20.01 -4.69 -13.41
N LEU A 217 20.01 -4.16 -12.19
CA LEU A 217 20.36 -2.78 -11.87
C LEU A 217 21.86 -2.68 -11.56
N THR A 218 22.47 -1.55 -11.93
CA THR A 218 23.88 -1.27 -11.62
C THR A 218 24.10 -0.80 -10.20
N ASP A 219 23.06 -0.23 -9.59
CA ASP A 219 23.07 0.28 -8.23
C ASP A 219 21.71 -0.03 -7.59
N THR A 220 21.77 -0.68 -6.44
CA THR A 220 20.62 -1.00 -5.58
C THR A 220 20.80 -0.39 -4.20
N SER A 221 21.79 0.49 -4.02
CA SER A 221 21.92 1.28 -2.80
C SER A 221 20.69 2.18 -2.67
N GLY A 222 20.08 2.17 -1.49
CA GLY A 222 18.78 2.81 -1.26
C GLY A 222 17.56 1.94 -1.53
N ILE A 223 17.68 0.71 -2.05
CA ILE A 223 16.54 -0.21 -2.15
C ILE A 223 16.50 -1.15 -0.94
N VAL A 224 15.38 -1.17 -0.22
CA VAL A 224 15.05 -2.16 0.80
C VAL A 224 14.06 -3.15 0.20
N LEU A 225 14.53 -4.36 -0.14
CA LEU A 225 13.66 -5.44 -0.62
C LEU A 225 13.11 -6.24 0.56
N VAL A 226 11.79 -6.41 0.61
CA VAL A 226 11.08 -7.23 1.59
C VAL A 226 10.32 -8.31 0.83
N THR A 227 10.63 -9.58 1.10
CA THR A 227 9.98 -10.73 0.45
C THR A 227 9.04 -11.42 1.42
N VAL A 228 7.81 -11.71 0.97
CA VAL A 228 6.85 -12.52 1.73
C VAL A 228 6.69 -13.85 1.01
N ASP A 229 7.19 -14.95 1.59
CA ASP A 229 7.01 -16.25 0.99
C ASP A 229 5.66 -16.85 1.35
N ASP A 230 5.19 -17.78 0.51
CA ASP A 230 3.96 -18.53 0.72
C ASP A 230 2.74 -17.63 1.00
N ALA A 231 2.75 -16.41 0.46
CA ALA A 231 1.83 -15.33 0.81
C ALA A 231 0.38 -15.53 0.30
N GLY A 232 0.12 -16.60 -0.44
CA GLY A 232 -1.20 -16.90 -1.00
C GLY A 232 -1.68 -15.83 -1.99
N SER A 233 -2.91 -15.34 -1.81
CA SER A 233 -3.46 -14.22 -2.59
C SER A 233 -2.84 -12.89 -2.19
N PHE A 234 -2.66 -12.00 -3.17
CA PHE A 234 -2.14 -10.66 -2.92
C PHE A 234 -3.16 -9.80 -2.17
N ASN A 235 -2.84 -9.40 -0.93
CA ASN A 235 -3.62 -8.46 -0.13
C ASN A 235 -2.92 -7.10 -0.14
N VAL A 236 -3.54 -6.11 -0.80
CA VAL A 236 -2.96 -4.77 -1.00
C VAL A 236 -2.76 -4.05 0.33
N ALA A 237 -3.76 -4.08 1.21
CA ALA A 237 -3.73 -3.43 2.51
C ALA A 237 -2.58 -3.96 3.39
N SER A 238 -2.47 -5.28 3.54
CA SER A 238 -1.39 -5.92 4.30
C SER A 238 -0.02 -5.65 3.68
N ALA A 239 0.09 -5.69 2.36
CA ALA A 239 1.36 -5.46 1.67
C ALA A 239 1.88 -4.03 1.84
N TYR A 240 1.01 -3.03 1.76
CA TYR A 240 1.41 -1.64 2.01
C TYR A 240 1.58 -1.29 3.49
N ASN A 241 0.83 -1.92 4.41
CA ASN A 241 1.13 -1.83 5.85
C ASN A 241 2.54 -2.37 6.15
N LEU A 242 2.91 -3.49 5.52
CA LEU A 242 4.26 -4.06 5.62
C LEU A 242 5.31 -3.09 5.04
N ALA A 243 5.08 -2.53 3.86
CA ALA A 243 5.99 -1.56 3.26
C ALA A 243 6.17 -0.31 4.16
N MET A 244 5.07 0.22 4.71
CA MET A 244 5.08 1.33 5.68
C MET A 244 5.86 0.97 6.95
N HIS A 245 5.78 -0.27 7.42
CA HIS A 245 6.53 -0.71 8.60
C HIS A 245 8.04 -0.69 8.37
N TYR A 246 8.49 -1.02 7.16
CA TYR A 246 9.89 -1.03 6.77
C TYR A 246 10.44 0.36 6.38
N ALA A 247 9.58 1.27 5.93
CA ALA A 247 9.94 2.66 5.72
C ALA A 247 10.55 3.29 6.99
N SER A 248 11.62 4.04 6.78
CA SER A 248 12.47 4.61 7.84
C SER A 248 12.45 6.13 7.91
N HIS A 249 11.82 6.80 6.95
CA HIS A 249 11.71 8.26 6.89
C HIS A 249 10.31 8.77 7.26
N ASP A 250 10.22 10.07 7.57
CA ASP A 250 8.99 10.71 8.04
C ASP A 250 7.98 11.00 6.93
N ILE A 251 8.43 11.19 5.69
CA ILE A 251 7.57 11.32 4.50
C ILE A 251 7.55 9.99 3.75
N VAL A 252 6.37 9.57 3.33
CA VAL A 252 6.19 8.38 2.49
C VAL A 252 5.46 8.73 1.21
N ILE A 253 5.99 8.24 0.09
CA ILE A 253 5.36 8.22 -1.22
C ILE A 253 4.99 6.77 -1.51
N ARG A 254 3.69 6.46 -1.56
CA ARG A 254 3.19 5.19 -2.07
C ARG A 254 2.96 5.30 -3.57
N VAL A 255 3.40 4.27 -4.30
CA VAL A 255 3.10 4.04 -5.72
C VAL A 255 2.84 2.56 -5.98
N ASP A 256 2.14 2.28 -7.08
CA ASP A 256 2.03 0.95 -7.68
C ASP A 256 3.29 0.63 -8.53
N CYS A 257 3.63 -0.65 -8.72
CA CYS A 257 4.84 -1.05 -9.46
C CYS A 257 4.75 -0.90 -10.98
N ASP A 258 3.73 -0.22 -11.49
CA ASP A 258 3.57 0.16 -12.90
C ASP A 258 3.50 1.69 -13.08
N GLN A 259 3.81 2.46 -12.04
CA GLN A 259 3.81 3.91 -12.07
C GLN A 259 5.21 4.50 -12.26
N VAL A 260 5.36 5.38 -13.24
CA VAL A 260 6.57 6.18 -13.48
C VAL A 260 6.46 7.51 -12.74
N LEU A 261 7.55 7.85 -12.05
CA LEU A 261 7.71 9.13 -11.37
C LEU A 261 8.63 10.07 -12.18
N GLU A 262 8.25 11.33 -12.26
CA GLU A 262 9.13 12.39 -12.75
C GLU A 262 10.18 12.75 -11.68
N GLU A 263 11.36 13.20 -12.11
CA GLU A 263 12.50 13.45 -11.20
C GLU A 263 12.21 14.54 -10.15
N ASP A 264 11.26 15.44 -10.42
CA ASP A 264 10.87 16.55 -9.54
C ASP A 264 9.58 16.29 -8.75
N PHE A 265 9.16 15.02 -8.66
CA PHE A 265 7.92 14.62 -8.00
C PHE A 265 7.84 15.13 -6.55
N VAL A 266 8.88 14.91 -5.73
CA VAL A 266 8.87 15.33 -4.30
C VAL A 266 8.77 16.84 -4.15
N VAL A 267 9.50 17.59 -4.98
CA VAL A 267 9.48 19.06 -4.97
C VAL A 267 8.11 19.61 -5.34
N SER A 268 7.38 18.89 -6.18
CA SER A 268 6.03 19.26 -6.63
C SER A 268 4.94 18.94 -5.58
N HIS A 269 5.25 18.12 -4.58
CA HIS A 269 4.34 17.69 -3.51
C HIS A 269 4.92 17.97 -2.11
N PRO A 270 5.21 19.23 -1.77
CA PRO A 270 5.84 19.56 -0.50
C PRO A 270 4.86 19.36 0.65
N LEU A 271 5.16 18.41 1.55
CA LEU A 271 4.46 18.34 2.83
C LEU A 271 4.97 19.45 3.75
N ALA A 272 4.18 20.52 3.85
CA ALA A 272 4.41 21.63 4.78
C ALA A 272 4.30 21.17 6.24
N ARG A 273 4.48 22.10 7.19
CA ARG A 273 4.25 21.83 8.62
C ARG A 273 2.77 21.63 8.99
N GLU A 274 1.85 21.98 8.09
CA GLU A 274 0.41 21.75 8.32
C GLU A 274 0.05 20.29 8.03
N PRO A 275 -0.97 19.72 8.70
CA PRO A 275 -1.51 18.41 8.35
C PRO A 275 -2.02 18.41 6.90
N LEU A 276 -1.26 17.76 6.02
CA LEU A 276 -1.51 17.68 4.60
C LEU A 276 -1.09 16.28 4.12
N PHE A 277 -1.82 15.77 3.15
CA PHE A 277 -1.39 14.64 2.32
C PHE A 277 -1.76 14.95 0.87
N TYR A 278 -1.10 14.31 -0.09
CA TYR A 278 -1.50 14.33 -1.48
C TYR A 278 -1.99 12.93 -1.85
N ALA A 279 -3.10 12.83 -2.58
CA ALA A 279 -3.54 11.57 -3.13
C ALA A 279 -4.27 11.78 -4.45
N GLY A 280 -4.01 10.92 -5.44
CA GLY A 280 -4.74 11.01 -6.71
C GLY A 280 -6.21 10.67 -6.51
N SER A 281 -7.07 11.26 -7.34
CA SER A 281 -8.51 11.09 -7.23
C SER A 281 -9.09 10.76 -8.60
N TRP A 282 -9.57 9.54 -8.77
CA TRP A 282 -10.16 9.10 -10.04
C TRP A 282 -11.41 9.93 -10.42
N THR A 283 -12.13 10.47 -9.43
CA THR A 283 -13.31 11.33 -9.66
C THR A 283 -12.96 12.72 -10.18
N GLN A 284 -11.71 13.17 -9.97
CA GLN A 284 -11.19 14.45 -10.44
C GLN A 284 -10.23 14.30 -11.63
N ALA A 285 -10.06 13.08 -12.14
CA ALA A 285 -9.16 12.80 -13.24
C ALA A 285 -9.59 13.53 -14.52
N ARG A 286 -8.64 14.24 -15.14
CA ARG A 286 -8.87 15.04 -16.35
C ARG A 286 -8.60 14.26 -17.62
N ASN A 287 -7.90 13.14 -17.51
CA ASN A 287 -7.51 12.27 -18.62
C ASN A 287 -7.32 10.83 -18.12
N SER A 288 -7.12 9.89 -19.06
CA SER A 288 -6.98 8.47 -18.75
C SER A 288 -5.76 8.12 -17.90
N ASN A 289 -4.72 8.95 -17.94
CA ASN A 289 -3.53 8.75 -17.11
C ASN A 289 -3.83 9.10 -15.65
N GLU A 290 -4.59 10.18 -15.40
CA GLU A 290 -4.97 10.60 -14.06
C GLU A 290 -5.94 9.63 -13.36
N LEU A 291 -6.71 8.84 -14.13
CA LEU A 291 -7.58 7.79 -13.57
C LEU A 291 -6.80 6.72 -12.79
N GLN A 292 -5.52 6.52 -13.13
CA GLN A 292 -4.66 5.49 -12.55
C GLN A 292 -3.81 6.01 -11.38
N LEU A 293 -4.05 7.25 -10.95
CA LEU A 293 -3.29 7.87 -9.85
C LEU A 293 -3.96 7.70 -8.50
N ASN A 294 -5.12 7.04 -8.45
CA ASN A 294 -5.88 6.86 -7.21
C ASN A 294 -5.06 6.13 -6.13
N ASP A 295 -4.14 5.27 -6.56
CA ASP A 295 -3.28 4.46 -5.68
C ASP A 295 -2.03 5.23 -5.20
N VAL A 296 -1.83 6.47 -5.65
CA VAL A 296 -0.70 7.31 -5.25
C VAL A 296 -1.05 8.10 -4.01
N LEU A 297 -0.17 8.02 -3.00
CA LEU A 297 -0.30 8.75 -1.74
C LEU A 297 1.04 9.35 -1.35
N VAL A 298 1.05 10.64 -0.98
CA VAL A 298 2.18 11.30 -0.31
C VAL A 298 1.70 11.75 1.06
N VAL A 299 2.27 11.20 2.12
CA VAL A 299 1.78 11.42 3.49
C VAL A 299 2.93 11.42 4.50
N ARG A 300 2.75 12.13 5.62
CA ARG A 300 3.63 11.91 6.77
C ARG A 300 3.29 10.57 7.42
N GLN A 301 4.31 9.77 7.70
CA GLN A 301 4.12 8.44 8.29
C GLN A 301 3.36 8.50 9.63
N GLU A 302 3.51 9.58 10.39
CA GLU A 302 2.77 9.82 11.62
C GLU A 302 1.24 9.82 11.41
N TYR A 303 0.75 10.43 10.34
CA TYR A 303 -0.68 10.53 10.06
C TYR A 303 -1.24 9.20 9.56
N PHE A 304 -0.45 8.47 8.75
CA PHE A 304 -0.81 7.11 8.36
C PHE A 304 -1.04 6.23 9.59
N TRP A 305 -0.09 6.20 10.54
CA TRP A 305 -0.23 5.38 11.74
C TRP A 305 -1.28 5.93 12.73
N GLN A 306 -1.51 7.24 12.76
CA GLN A 306 -2.60 7.82 13.55
C GLN A 306 -3.97 7.30 13.12
N THR A 307 -4.15 6.95 11.83
CA THR A 307 -5.38 6.32 11.34
C THR A 307 -5.44 4.81 11.56
N GLY A 308 -4.33 4.18 11.99
CA GLY A 308 -4.21 2.72 12.12
C GLY A 308 -3.69 2.00 10.86
N GLY A 309 -3.21 2.72 9.85
CA GLY A 309 -2.77 2.16 8.57
C GLY A 309 -3.93 1.74 7.66
N TYR A 310 -3.67 0.90 6.66
CA TYR A 310 -4.72 0.30 5.84
C TYR A 310 -5.53 -0.72 6.66
N ASP A 311 -6.84 -0.81 6.40
CA ASP A 311 -7.69 -1.83 7.03
C ASP A 311 -7.52 -3.18 6.33
N GLU A 312 -6.73 -4.08 6.94
CA GLU A 312 -6.43 -5.41 6.38
C GLU A 312 -7.64 -6.35 6.30
N ARG A 313 -8.79 -5.96 6.87
CA ARG A 313 -10.07 -6.68 6.66
C ARG A 313 -10.61 -6.48 5.24
N ILE A 314 -10.11 -5.50 4.50
CA ILE A 314 -10.38 -5.30 3.08
C ILE A 314 -9.49 -6.25 2.29
N GLU A 315 -9.97 -7.48 2.11
CA GLU A 315 -9.20 -8.56 1.47
C GLU A 315 -9.22 -8.51 -0.06
N VAL A 316 -10.21 -7.82 -0.64
CA VAL A 316 -10.38 -7.68 -2.09
C VAL A 316 -9.91 -6.30 -2.51
N ARG A 317 -9.14 -6.24 -3.60
CA ARG A 317 -8.70 -4.98 -4.22
C ARG A 317 -9.89 -4.07 -4.49
N GLY A 318 -9.78 -2.82 -4.08
CA GLY A 318 -10.77 -1.77 -4.28
C GLY A 318 -11.34 -1.28 -2.96
N GLY A 319 -11.16 0.02 -2.70
CA GLY A 319 -11.73 0.73 -1.56
C GLY A 319 -10.80 0.88 -0.36
N GLU A 320 -9.66 0.18 -0.32
CA GLU A 320 -8.62 0.33 0.71
C GLU A 320 -8.10 1.76 0.80
N ASP A 321 -7.99 2.44 -0.35
CA ASP A 321 -7.49 3.81 -0.45
C ASP A 321 -8.52 4.82 -0.02
N GLU A 322 -9.76 4.66 -0.46
CA GLU A 322 -10.86 5.54 -0.07
C GLU A 322 -11.16 5.42 1.44
N ASP A 323 -11.07 4.21 2.00
CA ASP A 323 -11.15 4.01 3.45
C ASP A 323 -10.03 4.76 4.18
N LEU A 324 -8.77 4.61 3.75
CA LEU A 324 -7.65 5.32 4.34
C LEU A 324 -7.80 6.85 4.21
N TYR A 325 -8.15 7.35 3.03
CA TYR A 325 -8.29 8.79 2.77
C TYR A 325 -9.42 9.39 3.59
N THR A 326 -10.53 8.66 3.77
CA THR A 326 -11.63 9.06 4.64
C THR A 326 -11.15 9.21 6.09
N ARG A 327 -10.34 8.27 6.58
CA ARG A 327 -9.79 8.32 7.94
C ARG A 327 -8.71 9.40 8.09
N LEU A 328 -7.89 9.65 7.08
CA LEU A 328 -6.93 10.77 7.07
C LEU A 328 -7.66 12.11 7.16
N LEU A 329 -8.70 12.32 6.35
CA LEU A 329 -9.52 13.55 6.38
C LEU A 329 -10.27 13.75 7.71
N ALA A 330 -10.45 12.69 8.51
CA ALA A 330 -11.01 12.79 9.86
C ALA A 330 -10.00 13.35 10.88
N ILE A 331 -8.71 13.43 10.56
CA ILE A 331 -7.70 14.09 11.41
C ILE A 331 -7.96 15.61 11.40
N PRO A 332 -8.05 16.28 12.57
CA PRO A 332 -8.32 17.70 12.64
C PRO A 332 -7.35 18.54 11.80
N ARG A 333 -7.90 19.41 10.94
CA ARG A 333 -7.16 20.31 10.03
C ARG A 333 -6.41 19.61 8.90
N MET A 334 -6.60 18.29 8.70
CA MET A 334 -6.05 17.59 7.56
C MET A 334 -6.59 18.16 6.25
N LYS A 335 -5.70 18.35 5.28
CA LYS A 335 -6.01 18.74 3.91
C LYS A 335 -5.55 17.64 2.95
N ARG A 336 -6.23 17.54 1.82
CA ARG A 336 -5.86 16.72 0.65
C ARG A 336 -5.51 17.65 -0.51
#